data_AF-A0AAF0SXS5-F1
#
_entry.id   AF-A0AAF0SXS5-F1
#
_cell.length_a   1.000
_cell.length_b   1.000
_cell.length_c   1.000
_cell.angle_alpha   90.00
_cell.angle_beta   90.00
_cell.angle_gamma   90.00
#
_symmetry.space_group_name_H-M   'P 1'
#
loop_
_entity.id
_entity.type
_entity.pdbx_description
1 polymer ?
#
loop_
_entity_poly.entity_id
_entity_poly.type
_entity_poly.pdbx_seq_one_letter_code
_entity_poly.pdbx_strand_id
1 'polypeptide(L)'
;MDGKSIRNKLIGTDDERAVSPVIGVILMVAITVILAAVIAAFVLDLGQGQEANPTAGISYDEDSSTVTVNNLGPNTKGVYCSSTGTDFSGAGEKASSAGGTFSCSDNVIGVTESGNEAVIQSL
;
A
#
# COMPACT_ATOMS: atom_id res chain seq x y z
N MET A 1 44.21 57.15 -19.72
CA MET A 1 42.98 56.39 -19.43
C MET A 1 43.41 54.94 -19.19
N ASP A 2 43.42 54.52 -17.94
CA ASP A 2 44.02 53.24 -17.52
C ASP A 2 43.04 52.06 -17.77
N GLY A 3 43.42 51.20 -18.72
CA GLY A 3 42.63 50.03 -19.13
C GLY A 3 42.55 48.92 -18.08
N LYS A 4 43.19 49.07 -16.92
CA LYS A 4 43.10 48.09 -15.83
C LYS A 4 41.75 48.13 -15.11
N SER A 5 41.09 49.29 -15.04
CA SER A 5 39.80 49.46 -14.36
C SER A 5 38.64 48.78 -15.10
N ILE A 6 38.66 48.83 -16.44
CA ILE A 6 37.63 48.19 -17.30
C ILE A 6 37.70 46.66 -17.31
N ARG A 7 38.86 46.05 -17.03
CA ARG A 7 39.00 44.58 -16.96
C ARG A 7 38.32 44.00 -15.72
N ASN A 8 38.43 44.66 -14.56
CA ASN A 8 37.76 44.22 -13.34
C ASN A 8 36.23 44.27 -13.45
N LYS A 9 35.69 45.21 -14.24
CA LYS A 9 34.23 45.34 -14.44
C LYS A 9 33.64 44.29 -15.40
N LEU A 10 34.45 43.64 -16.21
CA LEU A 10 34.03 42.62 -17.18
C LEU A 10 34.16 41.19 -16.63
N ILE A 11 34.94 40.97 -15.56
CA ILE A 11 35.30 39.62 -15.08
C ILE A 11 34.71 39.32 -13.68
N GLY A 12 34.06 40.29 -13.02
CA GLY A 12 33.47 40.14 -11.68
C GLY A 12 34.54 40.00 -10.60
N THR A 13 34.23 40.38 -9.36
CA THR A 13 35.13 40.12 -8.23
C THR A 13 35.14 38.62 -7.91
N ASP A 14 36.20 38.10 -7.26
CA ASP A 14 36.33 36.67 -6.96
C ASP A 14 35.15 36.10 -6.15
N ASP A 15 34.42 36.95 -5.42
CA ASP A 15 33.21 36.60 -4.66
C ASP A 15 31.96 36.40 -5.55
N GLU A 16 31.89 37.02 -6.73
CA GLU A 16 30.80 36.84 -7.72
C GLU A 16 31.02 35.61 -8.62
N ARG A 17 32.19 34.97 -8.54
CA ARG A 17 32.42 33.61 -9.08
C ARG A 17 31.84 32.52 -8.17
N ALA A 18 30.78 32.84 -7.43
CA ALA A 18 29.99 31.88 -6.69
C ALA A 18 29.33 30.91 -7.69
N VAL A 19 29.95 29.74 -7.80
CA VAL A 19 29.52 28.57 -8.56
C VAL A 19 29.68 28.72 -10.09
N SER A 20 30.53 27.87 -10.67
CA SER A 20 30.60 27.78 -12.13
C SER A 20 29.26 27.30 -12.69
N PRO A 21 28.85 27.73 -13.91
CA PRO A 21 27.56 27.36 -14.50
C PRO A 21 27.29 25.84 -14.48
N VAL A 22 28.35 25.03 -14.64
CA VAL A 22 28.27 23.57 -14.63
C VAL A 22 28.06 23.02 -13.22
N ILE A 23 28.76 23.56 -12.21
CA ILE A 23 28.60 23.09 -10.83
C ILE A 23 27.22 23.48 -10.30
N GLY A 24 26.67 24.62 -10.70
CA GLY A 24 25.32 25.05 -10.32
C GLY A 24 24.26 24.08 -10.83
N VAL A 25 24.38 23.64 -12.08
CA VAL A 25 23.45 22.65 -12.67
C VAL A 25 23.56 21.30 -11.97
N ILE A 26 24.77 20.82 -11.68
CA ILE A 26 24.96 19.54 -11.00
C ILE A 26 24.34 19.57 -9.60
N LEU A 27 24.55 20.64 -8.83
CA LEU A 27 23.99 20.77 -7.49
C LEU A 27 22.45 20.87 -7.50
N MET A 28 21.89 21.60 -8.45
CA MET A 28 20.44 21.73 -8.60
C MET A 28 19.79 20.38 -8.98
N VAL A 29 20.40 19.65 -9.92
CA VAL A 29 19.89 18.35 -10.36
C VAL A 29 20.04 17.31 -9.25
N ALA A 30 21.18 17.29 -8.55
CA ALA A 30 21.42 16.31 -7.48
C ALA A 30 20.35 16.39 -6.38
N ILE A 31 20.03 17.59 -5.88
CA ILE A 31 19.06 17.76 -4.80
C ILE A 31 17.66 17.37 -5.25
N THR A 32 17.25 17.80 -6.44
CA THR A 32 15.90 17.50 -6.97
C THR A 32 15.70 16.00 -7.22
N VAL A 33 16.73 15.30 -7.70
CA VAL A 33 16.69 13.83 -7.88
C VAL A 33 16.57 13.11 -6.54
N ILE A 34 17.32 13.53 -5.52
CA ILE A 34 17.23 12.94 -4.17
C ILE A 34 15.83 13.16 -3.59
N LEU A 35 15.32 14.40 -3.62
CA LEU A 35 13.99 14.72 -3.08
C LEU A 35 12.88 13.95 -3.80
N ALA A 36 12.95 13.85 -5.13
CA ALA A 36 11.97 13.09 -5.92
C ALA A 36 12.00 11.59 -5.57
N ALA A 37 13.18 10.99 -5.46
CA ALA A 37 13.33 9.57 -5.12
C ALA A 37 12.80 9.27 -3.71
N VAL A 38 13.11 10.14 -2.74
CA VAL A 38 12.67 9.98 -1.35
C VAL A 38 11.15 10.10 -1.23
N ILE A 39 10.54 11.10 -1.87
CA ILE A 39 9.07 11.25 -1.86
C ILE A 39 8.40 10.06 -2.55
N ALA A 40 8.94 9.58 -3.66
CA ALA A 40 8.41 8.39 -4.33
C ALA A 40 8.41 7.17 -3.40
N ALA A 41 9.50 6.94 -2.66
CA ALA A 41 9.57 5.86 -1.68
C ALA A 41 8.51 6.02 -0.57
N PHE A 42 8.35 7.22 -0.01
CA PHE A 42 7.31 7.47 1.01
C PHE A 42 5.88 7.31 0.47
N VAL A 43 5.62 7.70 -0.78
CA VAL A 43 4.29 7.55 -1.40
C VAL A 43 3.98 6.08 -1.67
N LEU A 44 4.95 5.30 -2.16
CA LEU A 44 4.78 3.86 -2.35
C LEU A 44 4.58 3.14 -1.01
N ASP A 45 5.32 3.54 0.03
CA ASP A 45 5.19 2.96 1.38
C ASP A 45 3.83 3.24 2.00
N LEU A 46 3.30 4.47 1.87
CA LEU A 46 1.95 4.82 2.33
C LEU A 46 0.85 4.06 1.59
N GLY A 47 1.07 3.72 0.31
CA GLY A 47 0.14 2.92 -0.49
C GLY A 47 0.01 1.47 -0.03
N GLN A 48 1.03 0.93 0.64
CA GLN A 48 1.01 -0.45 1.16
C GLN A 48 0.37 -0.56 2.55
N GLY A 49 0.20 0.54 3.28
CA GLY A 49 -0.35 0.53 4.64
C GLY A 49 -1.88 0.54 4.75
N GLN A 50 -2.61 0.68 3.64
CA GLN A 50 -4.08 0.60 3.57
C GLN A 50 -4.52 -0.62 2.78
N GLU A 51 -4.10 -1.81 3.21
CA GLU A 51 -4.79 -3.02 2.75
C GLU A 51 -6.20 -3.03 3.34
N ALA A 52 -7.20 -3.06 2.45
CA ALA A 52 -8.59 -3.11 2.87
C ALA A 52 -8.88 -4.47 3.51
N ASN A 53 -9.46 -4.48 4.71
CA ASN A 53 -9.94 -5.72 5.32
C ASN A 53 -11.08 -6.34 4.49
N PRO A 54 -11.23 -7.68 4.52
CA PRO A 54 -12.36 -8.35 3.91
C PRO A 54 -13.67 -7.98 4.63
N THR A 55 -14.72 -7.72 3.86
CA THR A 55 -16.04 -7.24 4.33
C THR A 55 -17.20 -8.06 3.75
N ALA A 56 -17.09 -9.38 3.82
CA ALA A 56 -18.19 -10.27 3.42
C ALA A 56 -19.37 -10.20 4.40
N GLY A 57 -20.60 -10.17 3.86
CA GLY A 57 -21.83 -10.38 4.60
C GLY A 57 -22.21 -11.86 4.57
N ILE A 58 -22.28 -12.48 5.75
CA ILE A 58 -22.68 -13.87 5.93
C ILE A 58 -23.92 -13.96 6.82
N SER A 59 -24.65 -15.07 6.71
CA SER A 59 -25.71 -15.46 7.64
C SER A 59 -25.34 -16.82 8.24
N TYR A 60 -25.47 -16.95 9.55
CA TYR A 60 -25.29 -18.22 10.24
C TYR A 60 -26.64 -18.80 10.65
N ASP A 61 -26.84 -20.08 10.36
CA ASP A 61 -27.99 -20.86 10.78
C ASP A 61 -27.56 -21.80 11.91
N GLU A 62 -28.03 -21.52 13.13
CA GLU A 62 -27.64 -22.26 14.34
C GLU A 62 -28.15 -23.72 14.31
N ASP A 63 -29.36 -23.94 13.78
CA ASP A 63 -30.00 -25.25 13.74
C ASP A 63 -29.27 -26.25 12.84
N SER A 64 -28.75 -25.77 11.70
CA SER A 64 -28.04 -26.60 10.72
C SER A 64 -26.51 -26.44 10.78
N SER A 65 -26.00 -25.56 11.66
CA SER A 65 -24.58 -25.16 11.71
C SER A 65 -24.02 -24.81 10.33
N THR A 66 -24.82 -24.08 9.54
CA THR A 66 -24.47 -23.70 8.17
C THR A 66 -24.26 -22.20 8.05
N VAL A 67 -23.22 -21.84 7.32
CA VAL A 67 -22.90 -20.46 6.97
C VAL A 67 -23.28 -20.25 5.51
N THR A 68 -24.09 -19.23 5.26
CA THR A 68 -24.46 -18.77 3.92
C THR A 68 -23.77 -17.46 3.63
N VAL A 69 -23.10 -17.36 2.49
CA VAL A 69 -22.49 -16.10 2.06
C VAL A 69 -23.49 -15.27 1.26
N ASN A 70 -23.99 -14.17 1.83
CA ASN A 70 -24.94 -13.29 1.15
C ASN A 70 -24.25 -12.37 0.15
N ASN A 71 -23.05 -11.87 0.50
CA ASN A 71 -22.28 -10.95 -0.33
C ASN A 71 -20.80 -11.01 0.08
N LEU A 72 -19.85 -10.95 -0.86
CA LEU A 72 -18.42 -10.94 -0.51
C LEU A 72 -17.89 -9.51 -0.24
N GLY A 73 -18.61 -8.47 -0.62
CA GLY A 73 -18.10 -7.11 -0.59
C GLY A 73 -17.04 -6.89 -1.68
N PRO A 74 -16.57 -5.64 -1.86
CA PRO A 74 -15.62 -5.30 -2.93
C PRO A 74 -14.19 -5.79 -2.68
N ASN A 75 -13.84 -6.07 -1.42
CA ASN A 75 -12.46 -6.38 -1.02
C ASN A 75 -12.25 -7.84 -0.57
N THR A 76 -13.26 -8.71 -0.67
CA THR A 76 -13.14 -10.12 -0.26
C THR A 76 -13.14 -11.02 -1.49
N LYS A 77 -12.12 -11.88 -1.59
CA LYS A 77 -12.00 -12.91 -2.61
C LYS A 77 -12.76 -14.18 -2.24
N GLY A 78 -12.86 -14.48 -0.95
CA GLY A 78 -13.58 -15.65 -0.46
C GLY A 78 -13.69 -15.68 1.05
N VAL A 79 -14.56 -16.55 1.52
CA VAL A 79 -14.82 -16.80 2.93
C VAL A 79 -14.54 -18.28 3.22
N TYR A 80 -13.94 -18.58 4.36
CA TYR A 80 -13.60 -19.92 4.80
C TYR A 80 -13.86 -20.10 6.29
N CYS A 81 -14.03 -21.35 6.69
CA CYS A 81 -14.07 -21.75 8.08
C CYS A 81 -12.66 -22.13 8.58
N SER A 82 -12.30 -21.75 9.80
CA SER A 82 -11.07 -22.21 10.46
C SER A 82 -11.33 -22.61 11.92
N SER A 83 -10.90 -23.84 12.27
CA SER A 83 -11.03 -24.41 13.61
C SER A 83 -9.85 -24.16 14.54
N THR A 84 -8.73 -23.59 14.05
CA THR A 84 -7.47 -23.50 14.84
C THR A 84 -6.79 -22.14 14.83
N GLY A 85 -7.39 -21.09 14.26
CA GLY A 85 -6.85 -19.74 14.33
C GLY A 85 -7.21 -18.88 13.13
N THR A 86 -6.59 -17.70 13.05
CA THR A 86 -6.82 -16.71 11.99
C THR A 86 -6.18 -17.08 10.65
N ASP A 87 -5.22 -18.01 10.64
CA ASP A 87 -4.36 -18.28 9.49
C ASP A 87 -4.92 -19.37 8.55
N PHE A 88 -5.17 -19.03 7.27
CA PHE A 88 -5.58 -20.01 6.27
C PHE A 88 -4.38 -20.82 5.74
N SER A 89 -4.08 -21.97 6.37
CA SER A 89 -3.22 -23.00 5.77
C SER A 89 -4.04 -24.08 5.05
N GLY A 90 -4.73 -23.69 3.97
CA GLY A 90 -5.02 -24.57 2.84
C GLY A 90 -5.99 -25.76 2.98
N ALA A 91 -6.78 -25.87 4.05
CA ALA A 91 -7.67 -27.04 4.23
C ALA A 91 -9.09 -26.75 4.79
N GLY A 92 -9.69 -25.61 4.43
CA GLY A 92 -11.07 -25.26 4.85
C GLY A 92 -12.10 -25.33 3.71
N GLU A 93 -13.37 -25.61 4.06
CA GLU A 93 -14.51 -25.38 3.17
C GLU A 93 -14.56 -23.89 2.78
N LYS A 94 -14.68 -23.60 1.48
CA LYS A 94 -14.61 -22.23 0.95
C LYS A 94 -15.82 -21.88 0.11
N ALA A 95 -16.35 -20.69 0.36
CA ALA A 95 -17.30 -20.04 -0.52
C ALA A 95 -16.64 -18.79 -1.13
N SER A 96 -16.38 -18.83 -2.43
CA SER A 96 -15.78 -17.74 -3.21
C SER A 96 -16.81 -16.97 -4.04
N SER A 97 -18.10 -17.24 -3.83
CA SER A 97 -19.21 -16.60 -4.54
C SER A 97 -20.41 -16.41 -3.61
N ALA A 98 -21.18 -15.34 -3.85
CA ALA A 98 -22.44 -15.12 -3.15
C ALA A 98 -23.41 -16.29 -3.43
N GLY A 99 -24.10 -16.75 -2.39
CA GLY A 99 -24.97 -17.93 -2.42
C GLY A 99 -24.25 -19.25 -2.11
N GLY A 100 -22.93 -19.24 -1.91
CA GLY A 100 -22.22 -20.41 -1.39
C GLY A 100 -22.61 -20.70 0.05
N THR A 101 -22.86 -21.97 0.36
CA THR A 101 -23.11 -22.46 1.70
C THR A 101 -22.06 -23.49 2.09
N PHE A 102 -21.63 -23.45 3.36
CA PHE A 102 -20.69 -24.41 3.93
C PHE A 102 -20.97 -24.59 5.42
N SER A 103 -20.53 -25.70 6.01
CA SER A 103 -20.71 -25.92 7.44
C SER A 103 -19.50 -25.38 8.20
N CYS A 104 -19.76 -24.59 9.24
CA CYS A 104 -18.70 -24.04 10.07
C CYS A 104 -19.19 -24.02 11.51
N SER A 105 -18.35 -24.51 12.42
CA SER A 105 -18.63 -24.55 13.86
C SER A 105 -17.73 -23.61 14.67
N ASP A 106 -16.80 -22.92 14.02
CA ASP A 106 -15.79 -22.08 14.65
C ASP A 106 -15.79 -20.68 14.02
N ASN A 107 -14.63 -20.16 13.61
CA ASN A 107 -14.53 -18.80 13.07
C ASN A 107 -14.71 -18.80 11.56
N VAL A 108 -15.52 -17.86 11.09
CA VAL A 108 -15.66 -17.53 9.68
C VAL A 108 -14.72 -16.37 9.36
N ILE A 109 -13.80 -16.61 8.44
CA ILE A 109 -12.74 -15.68 8.10
C ILE A 109 -12.85 -15.33 6.61
N GLY A 110 -12.73 -14.04 6.31
CA GLY A 110 -12.65 -13.55 4.95
C GLY A 110 -11.18 -13.42 4.53
N VAL A 111 -10.88 -13.73 3.27
CA VAL A 111 -9.59 -13.41 2.63
C VAL A 111 -9.78 -12.38 1.53
N THR A 112 -8.83 -11.46 1.41
CA THR A 112 -8.74 -10.53 0.27
C THR A 112 -7.87 -11.10 -0.86
N GLU A 113 -7.84 -10.42 -2.00
CA GLU A 113 -6.94 -10.79 -3.10
C GLU A 113 -5.46 -10.60 -2.77
N SER A 114 -5.15 -9.68 -1.85
CA SER A 114 -3.80 -9.40 -1.36
C SER A 114 -3.31 -10.40 -0.30
N GLY A 115 -4.20 -11.27 0.20
CA GLY A 115 -3.89 -12.23 1.26
C GLY A 115 -4.09 -11.69 2.68
N ASN A 116 -4.81 -10.57 2.83
CA ASN A 116 -5.23 -10.09 4.14
C ASN A 116 -6.42 -10.93 4.64
N GLU A 117 -6.39 -11.31 5.92
CA GLU A 117 -7.37 -12.19 6.56
C GLU A 117 -8.01 -11.46 7.74
N ALA A 118 -9.34 -11.54 7.86
CA ALA A 118 -10.04 -10.99 9.02
C ALA A 118 -11.25 -11.85 9.40
N VAL A 119 -11.46 -12.02 10.70
CA VAL A 119 -12.61 -12.73 11.24
C VAL A 119 -13.87 -11.90 10.96
N ILE A 120 -14.75 -12.45 10.12
CA ILE A 120 -16.04 -11.85 9.75
C ILE A 120 -17.08 -12.14 10.84
N GLN A 121 -17.03 -13.36 11.39
CA GLN A 121 -17.94 -13.84 12.43
C GLN A 121 -17.22 -14.87 13.30
N SER A 122 -17.32 -14.70 14.61
CA SER A 122 -17.02 -15.76 15.59
C SER A 122 -18.32 -16.46 15.92
N LEU A 123 -18.31 -17.80 15.86
CA LEU A 123 -19.39 -18.66 16.35
C LEU A 123 -19.10 -19.11 17.79
#